data_AF-A0A2T7AUB7-F1
#
_entry.id   AF-A0A2T7AUB7-F1
#
_cell.length_a   1.000
_cell.length_b   1.000
_cell.length_c   1.000
_cell.angle_alpha   90.00
_cell.angle_beta   90.00
_cell.angle_gamma   90.00
#
_symmetry.space_group_name_H-M   'P 1'
#
loop_
_entity.id
_entity.type
_entity.pdbx_description
1 polymer ?
#
loop_
_entity_poly.entity_id
_entity_poly.type
_entity_poly.pdbx_seq_one_letter_code
_entity_poly.pdbx_strand_id
1 'polypeptide(L)'
;MFERRYRWDRTDQIVQQIHTDATPATPGEKYSQYLWGYDAAGQVTKAVEPQKEERFFWDPAGNRTEEHRNPVWHNLLLRLDGLKLDYDGFGRLIQRRDKPGVIQHFAYDDEQRVKEIRFEGNAEFRRVEYRYDPLGRRTHKILWRYGEKDPETIRFDWQGLQLAGEQSDREP
;
A
#
# COMPACT_ATOMS: atom_id res chain seq x y z
N MET A 1 19.64 -3.33 -21.58
CA MET A 1 20.35 -2.65 -20.47
C MET A 1 19.58 -1.39 -20.16
N PHE A 2 19.27 -1.13 -18.90
CA PHE A 2 18.54 0.07 -18.51
C PHE A 2 19.40 0.95 -17.61
N GLU A 3 19.27 2.27 -17.75
CA GLU A 3 19.97 3.25 -16.94
C GLU A 3 18.96 4.11 -16.17
N ARG A 4 19.25 4.39 -14.90
CA ARG A 4 18.48 5.35 -14.09
C ARG A 4 19.40 6.48 -13.63
N ARG A 5 18.97 7.71 -13.85
CA ARG A 5 19.66 8.92 -13.36
C ARG A 5 18.73 9.70 -12.47
N TYR A 6 19.28 10.21 -11.36
CA TYR A 6 18.54 10.98 -10.38
C TYR A 6 19.13 12.39 -10.28
N ARG A 7 18.28 13.37 -9.95
CA ARG A 7 18.71 14.70 -9.52
C ARG A 7 18.07 15.00 -8.18
N TRP A 8 18.85 15.66 -7.33
CA TRP A 8 18.45 16.06 -6.00
C TRP A 8 18.43 17.58 -5.88
N ASP A 9 17.59 18.09 -4.99
CA ASP A 9 17.68 19.47 -4.55
C ASP A 9 18.73 19.66 -3.44
N ARG A 10 18.77 20.85 -2.82
CA ARG A 10 19.74 21.18 -1.76
C ARG A 10 19.46 20.51 -0.42
N THR A 11 18.34 19.83 -0.29
CA THR A 11 17.92 19.09 0.91
C THR A 11 17.98 17.58 0.69
N ASP A 12 18.70 17.14 -0.35
CA ASP A 12 18.85 15.75 -0.77
C ASP A 12 17.51 15.06 -1.12
N GLN A 13 16.52 15.82 -1.58
CA GLN A 13 15.25 15.27 -2.07
C GLN A 13 15.30 15.06 -3.59
N ILE A 14 14.80 13.91 -4.07
CA ILE A 14 14.82 13.57 -5.50
C ILE A 14 13.81 14.44 -6.25
N VAL A 15 14.27 15.39 -7.04
CA VAL A 15 13.39 16.25 -7.86
C VAL A 15 13.17 15.72 -9.27
N GLN A 16 14.03 14.80 -9.72
CA GLN A 16 13.92 14.20 -11.04
C GLN A 16 14.51 12.80 -11.09
N GLN A 17 13.85 11.92 -11.84
CA GLN A 17 14.40 10.64 -12.29
C GLN A 17 14.24 10.54 -13.80
N ILE A 18 15.29 10.10 -14.48
CA ILE A 18 15.27 9.75 -15.89
C ILE A 18 15.55 8.26 -16.00
N HIS A 19 14.67 7.55 -16.68
CA HIS A 19 14.84 6.17 -17.06
C HIS A 19 15.16 6.12 -18.56
N THR A 20 16.24 5.44 -18.92
CA THR A 20 16.62 5.19 -20.32
C THR A 20 16.63 3.70 -20.58
N ASP A 21 15.80 3.27 -21.54
CA ASP A 21 15.83 1.92 -22.07
C ASP A 21 16.72 1.91 -23.32
N ALA A 22 17.78 1.08 -23.31
CA ALA A 22 18.66 0.93 -24.46
C ALA A 22 18.04 0.07 -25.58
N THR A 23 16.95 -0.63 -25.30
CA THR A 23 16.25 -1.55 -26.21
C THR A 23 14.72 -1.31 -26.20
N PRO A 24 14.26 -0.08 -26.49
CA PRO A 24 12.84 0.23 -26.39
C PRO A 24 12.04 -0.42 -27.53
N ALA A 25 10.80 -0.85 -27.27
CA ALA A 25 9.93 -1.42 -28.30
C ALA A 25 9.46 -0.37 -29.31
N THR A 26 9.34 0.89 -28.88
CA THR A 26 9.09 2.06 -29.73
C THR A 26 10.03 3.23 -29.38
N PRO A 27 10.36 4.13 -30.32
CA PRO A 27 11.25 5.27 -30.03
C PRO A 27 10.81 6.17 -28.87
N GLY A 28 9.49 6.24 -28.59
CA GLY A 28 8.92 7.02 -27.49
C GLY A 28 9.16 6.44 -26.09
N GLU A 29 9.48 5.15 -25.98
CA GLU A 29 9.75 4.48 -24.70
C GLU A 29 11.23 4.57 -24.29
N LYS A 30 12.09 5.09 -25.18
CA LYS A 30 13.53 5.20 -24.93
C LYS A 30 13.84 6.04 -23.70
N TYR A 31 13.04 7.07 -23.42
CA TYR A 31 13.24 7.99 -22.31
C TYR A 31 11.94 8.23 -21.55
N SER A 32 11.95 7.96 -20.25
CA SER A 32 10.88 8.35 -19.34
C SER A 32 11.42 9.28 -18.27
N GLN A 33 10.67 10.33 -17.97
CA GLN A 33 11.02 11.32 -16.96
C GLN A 33 9.95 11.35 -15.87
N TYR A 34 10.41 11.46 -14.64
CA TYR A 34 9.62 11.64 -13.44
C TYR A 34 10.10 12.90 -12.73
N LEU A 35 9.18 13.74 -12.27
CA LEU A 35 9.50 14.95 -11.52
C LEU A 35 8.71 14.98 -10.21
N TRP A 36 9.34 15.46 -9.15
CA TRP A 36 8.71 15.64 -7.85
C TRP A 36 8.89 17.05 -7.32
N GLY A 37 7.86 17.54 -6.65
CA GLY A 37 7.89 18.79 -5.88
C GLY A 37 7.58 18.50 -4.41
N TYR A 38 8.16 19.29 -3.52
CA TYR A 38 8.08 19.10 -2.08
C TYR A 38 7.69 20.40 -1.39
N ASP A 39 7.07 20.29 -0.21
CA ASP A 39 6.94 21.43 0.71
C ASP A 39 8.17 21.58 1.61
N ALA A 40 8.16 22.59 2.48
CA ALA A 40 9.27 22.87 3.40
C ALA A 40 9.48 21.77 4.46
N ALA A 41 8.51 20.90 4.69
CA ALA A 41 8.64 19.74 5.58
C ALA A 41 9.15 18.48 4.85
N GLY A 42 9.42 18.59 3.54
CA GLY A 42 9.87 17.49 2.70
C GLY A 42 8.76 16.54 2.28
N GLN A 43 7.49 16.96 2.38
CA GLN A 43 6.37 16.16 1.92
C GLN A 43 6.17 16.38 0.42
N VAL A 44 5.98 15.30 -0.34
CA VAL A 44 5.70 15.39 -1.79
C VAL A 44 4.38 16.15 -1.99
N THR A 45 4.40 17.23 -2.75
CA THR A 45 3.21 18.02 -3.11
C THR A 45 2.79 17.84 -4.56
N LYS A 46 3.70 17.36 -5.40
CA LYS A 46 3.47 17.13 -6.83
C LYS A 46 4.32 15.96 -7.32
N ALA A 47 3.72 15.09 -8.13
CA ALA A 47 4.45 14.10 -8.92
C ALA A 47 4.01 14.20 -10.39
N VAL A 48 4.96 14.26 -11.30
CA VAL A 48 4.72 14.24 -12.74
C VAL A 48 5.38 13.00 -13.31
N GLU A 49 4.57 12.12 -13.84
CA GLU A 49 4.97 10.94 -14.62
C GLU A 49 4.72 11.21 -16.11
N PRO A 50 5.25 10.39 -17.04
CA PRO A 50 5.11 10.63 -18.47
C PRO A 50 3.67 10.81 -18.98
N GLN A 51 2.68 10.22 -18.29
CA GLN A 51 1.27 10.24 -18.70
C GLN A 51 0.32 10.79 -17.62
N LYS A 52 0.84 11.21 -16.46
CA LYS A 52 0.02 11.52 -15.29
C LYS A 52 0.67 12.62 -14.45
N GLU A 53 -0.12 13.60 -14.05
CA GLU A 53 0.25 14.55 -12.99
C GLU A 53 -0.64 14.30 -11.78
N GLU A 54 -0.04 14.22 -10.59
CA GLU A 54 -0.73 14.12 -9.32
C GLU A 54 -0.31 15.24 -8.39
N ARG A 55 -1.27 15.72 -7.60
CA ARG A 55 -1.06 16.73 -6.56
C ARG A 55 -1.46 16.17 -5.21
N PHE A 56 -0.67 16.53 -4.22
CA PHE A 56 -0.69 15.96 -2.90
C PHE A 56 -0.80 17.09 -1.87
N PHE A 57 -1.80 17.00 -1.01
CA PHE A 57 -2.01 17.95 0.08
C PHE A 57 -1.89 17.25 1.43
N TRP A 58 -1.48 18.03 2.42
CA TRP A 58 -1.18 17.58 3.77
C TRP A 58 -1.68 18.59 4.79
N ASP A 59 -2.14 18.10 5.93
CA ASP A 59 -2.38 18.96 7.10
C ASP A 59 -1.06 19.22 7.87
N PRO A 60 -1.04 20.14 8.86
CA PRO A 60 0.17 20.43 9.63
C PRO A 60 0.71 19.25 10.46
N ALA A 61 -0.08 18.20 10.68
CA ALA A 61 0.34 16.99 11.37
C ALA A 61 0.92 15.92 10.43
N GLY A 62 0.96 16.19 9.12
CA GLY A 62 1.50 15.29 8.11
C GLY A 62 0.50 14.24 7.60
N ASN A 63 -0.80 14.43 7.85
CA ASN A 63 -1.82 13.55 7.29
C ASN A 63 -2.15 13.97 5.86
N ARG A 64 -2.38 12.99 4.96
CA ARG A 64 -2.89 13.24 3.61
C ARG A 64 -4.27 13.90 3.66
N THR A 65 -4.50 14.91 2.84
CA THR A 65 -5.79 15.60 2.72
C THR A 65 -6.16 15.87 1.26
N GLU A 66 -7.39 16.36 1.07
CA GLU A 66 -7.77 17.08 -0.15
C GLU A 66 -7.17 18.50 -0.17
N GLU A 67 -7.40 19.24 -1.26
CA GLU A 67 -6.82 20.57 -1.51
C GLU A 67 -7.06 21.58 -0.40
N HIS A 68 -8.21 21.51 0.27
CA HIS A 68 -8.57 22.42 1.35
C HIS A 68 -7.76 22.20 2.66
N ARG A 69 -6.96 21.12 2.76
CA ARG A 69 -6.08 20.81 3.93
C ARG A 69 -6.80 20.84 5.27
N ASN A 70 -8.00 20.24 5.34
CA ASN A 70 -8.72 20.17 6.61
C ASN A 70 -7.95 19.26 7.56
N PRO A 71 -7.81 19.62 8.84
CA PRO A 71 -7.14 18.77 9.82
C PRO A 71 -7.75 17.38 9.89
N VAL A 72 -6.90 16.37 9.91
CA VAL A 72 -7.31 14.99 10.16
C VAL A 72 -7.27 14.75 11.67
N TRP A 73 -8.46 14.67 12.26
CA TRP A 73 -8.60 14.48 13.70
C TRP A 73 -8.04 13.14 14.14
N HIS A 74 -7.31 13.16 15.27
CA HIS A 74 -6.70 11.99 15.89
C HIS A 74 -5.73 11.21 14.98
N ASN A 75 -5.28 11.81 13.86
CA ASN A 75 -4.53 11.12 12.80
C ASN A 75 -5.28 9.89 12.23
N LEU A 76 -6.62 9.91 12.28
CA LEU A 76 -7.50 8.88 11.73
C LEU A 76 -8.20 9.42 10.48
N LEU A 77 -7.59 9.17 9.32
CA LEU A 77 -8.14 9.61 8.04
C LEU A 77 -9.46 8.90 7.76
N LEU A 78 -10.57 9.63 7.70
CA LEU A 78 -11.87 9.01 7.42
C LEU A 78 -12.16 8.89 5.93
N ARG A 79 -11.72 9.87 5.12
CA ARG A 79 -12.03 9.96 3.69
C ARG A 79 -10.92 10.64 2.92
N LEU A 80 -10.62 10.12 1.72
CA LEU A 80 -9.71 10.74 0.76
C LEU A 80 -9.88 10.12 -0.62
N ASP A 81 -10.07 10.91 -1.68
CA ASP A 81 -10.05 10.43 -3.08
C ASP A 81 -11.01 9.24 -3.36
N GLY A 82 -12.15 9.19 -2.67
CA GLY A 82 -13.14 8.10 -2.76
C GLY A 82 -12.89 6.92 -1.81
N LEU A 83 -11.75 6.89 -1.10
CA LEU A 83 -11.50 6.00 0.03
C LEU A 83 -12.38 6.40 1.22
N LYS A 84 -12.94 5.43 1.92
CA LYS A 84 -13.60 5.60 3.22
C LYS A 84 -13.03 4.60 4.22
N LEU A 85 -12.69 5.06 5.41
CA LEU A 85 -12.10 4.26 6.48
C LEU A 85 -12.91 4.46 7.77
N ASP A 86 -13.15 3.37 8.48
CA ASP A 86 -13.79 3.38 9.79
C ASP A 86 -12.89 2.65 10.79
N TYR A 87 -12.86 3.16 12.03
CA TYR A 87 -11.96 2.71 13.08
C TYR A 87 -12.73 2.32 14.35
N ASP A 88 -12.19 1.39 15.13
CA ASP A 88 -12.69 1.11 16.48
C ASP A 88 -12.17 2.11 17.52
N GLY A 89 -12.61 1.95 18.78
CA GLY A 89 -12.19 2.81 19.89
C GLY A 89 -10.70 2.74 20.25
N PHE A 90 -9.95 1.76 19.73
CA PHE A 90 -8.49 1.68 19.85
C PHE A 90 -7.77 2.34 18.66
N GLY A 91 -8.51 2.93 17.72
CA GLY A 91 -7.94 3.52 16.50
C GLY A 91 -7.53 2.48 15.45
N ARG A 92 -7.99 1.23 15.57
CA ARG A 92 -7.68 0.17 14.59
C ARG A 92 -8.72 0.19 13.48
N LEU A 93 -8.26 0.03 12.24
CA LEU A 93 -9.12 0.03 11.06
C LEU A 93 -10.08 -1.16 11.09
N ILE A 94 -11.38 -0.94 11.13
CA ILE A 94 -12.39 -2.01 11.11
C ILE A 94 -13.09 -2.16 9.76
N GLN A 95 -13.10 -1.10 8.96
CA GLN A 95 -13.65 -1.12 7.62
C GLN A 95 -12.85 -0.22 6.67
N ARG A 96 -12.56 -0.72 5.48
CA ARG A 96 -12.04 0.06 4.36
C ARG A 96 -12.93 -0.14 3.14
N ARG A 97 -13.38 0.96 2.54
CA ARG A 97 -14.06 0.95 1.24
C ARG A 97 -13.23 1.76 0.25
N ASP A 98 -12.80 1.13 -0.83
CA ASP A 98 -12.08 1.81 -1.90
C ASP A 98 -13.02 2.51 -2.89
N LYS A 99 -12.44 3.26 -3.83
CA LYS A 99 -13.19 4.03 -4.84
C LYS A 99 -14.05 3.14 -5.77
N PRO A 100 -13.59 1.96 -6.23
CA PRO A 100 -14.45 0.99 -6.91
C PRO A 100 -15.61 0.44 -6.06
N GLY A 101 -15.52 0.53 -4.74
CA GLY A 101 -16.57 0.12 -3.81
C GLY A 101 -16.33 -1.23 -3.14
N VAL A 102 -15.15 -1.83 -3.29
CA VAL A 102 -14.76 -3.04 -2.56
C VAL A 102 -14.65 -2.71 -1.09
N ILE A 103 -15.31 -3.51 -0.25
CA ILE A 103 -15.30 -3.34 1.21
C ILE A 103 -14.44 -4.43 1.83
N GLN A 104 -13.60 -4.03 2.77
CA GLN A 104 -12.78 -4.90 3.59
C GLN A 104 -13.17 -4.72 5.05
N HIS A 105 -13.57 -5.78 5.73
CA HIS A 105 -13.84 -5.81 7.15
C HIS A 105 -12.69 -6.48 7.88
N PHE A 106 -12.10 -5.79 8.85
CA PHE A 106 -10.93 -6.27 9.57
C PHE A 106 -11.34 -6.79 10.95
N ALA A 107 -10.81 -7.95 11.32
CA ALA A 107 -10.92 -8.48 12.68
C ALA A 107 -9.53 -8.71 13.26
N TYR A 108 -9.43 -8.52 14.57
CA TYR A 108 -8.18 -8.56 15.31
C TYR A 108 -8.16 -9.72 16.31
N ASP A 109 -6.96 -10.21 16.63
CA ASP A 109 -6.72 -11.05 17.80
C ASP A 109 -6.54 -10.21 19.08
N ASP A 110 -6.35 -10.89 20.20
CA ASP A 110 -6.27 -10.27 21.52
C ASP A 110 -4.96 -9.46 21.68
N GLU A 111 -3.94 -9.75 20.86
CA GLU A 111 -2.70 -8.96 20.74
C GLU A 111 -2.82 -7.81 19.72
N GLN A 112 -4.04 -7.47 19.28
CA GLN A 112 -4.32 -6.38 18.36
C GLN A 112 -3.72 -6.52 16.96
N ARG A 113 -3.47 -7.75 16.50
CA ARG A 113 -2.99 -8.06 15.15
C ARG A 113 -4.17 -8.47 14.27
N VAL A 114 -4.14 -8.11 12.99
CA VAL A 114 -5.20 -8.50 12.04
C VAL A 114 -5.19 -10.02 11.89
N LYS A 115 -6.25 -10.70 12.32
CA LYS A 115 -6.39 -12.15 12.16
C LYS A 115 -7.26 -12.55 10.97
N GLU A 116 -8.16 -11.67 10.54
CA GLU A 116 -9.05 -11.92 9.41
C GLU A 116 -9.38 -10.63 8.67
N ILE A 117 -9.49 -10.72 7.35
CA ILE A 117 -10.11 -9.69 6.52
C ILE A 117 -11.19 -10.38 5.67
N ARG A 118 -12.43 -9.90 5.73
CA ARG A 118 -13.52 -10.33 4.85
C ARG A 118 -13.76 -9.30 3.77
N PHE A 119 -14.04 -9.76 2.56
CA PHE A 119 -14.22 -8.91 1.38
C PHE A 119 -15.66 -8.94 0.90
N GLU A 120 -16.18 -7.76 0.54
CA GLU A 120 -17.43 -7.61 -0.21
C GLU A 120 -17.13 -6.87 -1.52
N GLY A 121 -17.64 -7.38 -2.64
CA GLY A 121 -17.39 -6.80 -3.97
C GLY A 121 -16.01 -7.07 -4.56
N ASN A 122 -15.12 -7.80 -3.87
CA ASN A 122 -13.88 -8.29 -4.46
C ASN A 122 -14.18 -9.43 -5.44
N ALA A 123 -13.50 -9.45 -6.59
CA ALA A 123 -13.78 -10.41 -7.67
C ALA A 123 -13.22 -11.81 -7.40
N GLU A 124 -12.22 -11.95 -6.54
CA GLU A 124 -11.39 -13.15 -6.43
C GLU A 124 -11.46 -13.77 -5.04
N PHE A 125 -11.35 -12.95 -3.99
CA PHE A 125 -11.26 -13.39 -2.61
C PHE A 125 -12.50 -12.98 -1.82
N ARG A 126 -13.00 -13.91 -0.99
CA ARG A 126 -14.04 -13.63 0.00
C ARG A 126 -13.48 -13.35 1.39
N ARG A 127 -12.32 -13.93 1.70
CA ARG A 127 -11.69 -13.84 3.01
C ARG A 127 -10.19 -14.14 2.96
N VAL A 128 -9.42 -13.50 3.83
CA VAL A 128 -8.07 -13.94 4.20
C VAL A 128 -7.96 -14.04 5.71
N GLU A 129 -7.23 -15.04 6.19
CA GLU A 129 -6.88 -15.19 7.60
C GLU A 129 -5.36 -15.17 7.78
N TYR A 130 -4.92 -14.71 8.94
CA TYR A 130 -3.52 -14.68 9.34
C TYR A 130 -3.32 -15.39 10.66
N ARG A 131 -2.19 -16.09 10.77
CA ARG A 131 -1.71 -16.68 12.03
C ARG A 131 -0.34 -16.15 12.36
N TYR A 132 -0.05 -16.08 13.65
CA TYR A 132 1.16 -15.50 14.18
C TYR A 132 1.79 -16.45 15.20
N ASP A 133 3.10 -16.35 15.36
CA ASP A 133 3.79 -16.95 16.50
C ASP A 133 3.82 -15.99 17.70
N PRO A 134 4.32 -16.42 18.88
CA PRO A 134 4.41 -15.57 20.06
C PRO A 134 5.32 -14.35 19.92
N LEU A 135 6.22 -14.31 18.93
CA LEU A 135 7.05 -13.15 18.63
C LEU A 135 6.33 -12.14 17.72
N GLY A 136 5.08 -12.42 17.32
CA GLY A 136 4.31 -11.57 16.43
C GLY A 136 4.64 -11.73 14.95
N ARG A 137 5.47 -12.71 14.59
CA ARG A 137 5.79 -12.98 13.19
C ARG A 137 4.64 -13.75 12.56
N ARG A 138 4.27 -13.37 11.34
CA ARG A 138 3.21 -14.06 10.60
C ARG A 138 3.72 -15.44 10.18
N THR A 139 3.01 -16.50 10.55
CA THR A 139 3.36 -17.88 10.20
C THR A 139 2.51 -18.40 9.06
N HIS A 140 1.28 -17.90 8.90
CA HIS A 140 0.36 -18.33 7.84
C HIS A 140 -0.42 -17.16 7.26
N LYS A 141 -0.72 -17.25 5.97
CA LYS A 141 -1.73 -16.50 5.24
C LYS A 141 -2.64 -17.51 4.54
N ILE A 142 -3.91 -17.52 4.91
CA ILE A 142 -4.90 -18.49 4.40
C ILE A 142 -5.89 -17.73 3.52
N LEU A 143 -5.86 -17.98 2.22
CA LEU A 143 -6.65 -17.27 1.22
C LEU A 143 -7.88 -18.09 0.82
N TRP A 144 -9.06 -17.48 0.99
CA TRP A 144 -10.33 -18.06 0.59
C TRP A 144 -10.82 -17.38 -0.68
N ARG A 145 -10.77 -18.10 -1.80
CA ARG A 145 -11.25 -17.63 -3.11
C ARG A 145 -12.72 -18.00 -3.32
N TYR A 146 -13.39 -17.28 -4.20
CA TYR A 146 -14.70 -17.71 -4.69
C TYR A 146 -14.57 -18.94 -5.60
N GLY A 147 -15.57 -19.82 -5.60
CA GLY A 147 -15.61 -21.00 -6.46
C GLY A 147 -14.73 -22.18 -6.02
N GLU A 148 -13.87 -21.98 -5.03
CA GLU A 148 -13.00 -23.04 -4.51
C GLU A 148 -13.49 -23.55 -3.16
N LYS A 149 -13.37 -24.87 -2.97
CA LYS A 149 -13.80 -25.54 -1.74
C LYS A 149 -12.83 -25.29 -0.60
N ASP A 150 -11.54 -25.46 -0.88
CA ASP A 150 -10.47 -25.43 0.10
C ASP A 150 -9.61 -24.17 -0.08
N PRO A 151 -9.14 -23.53 1.01
CA PRO A 151 -8.30 -22.34 0.91
C PRO A 151 -6.90 -22.68 0.40
N GLU A 152 -6.18 -21.65 -0.05
CA GLU A 152 -4.73 -21.70 -0.27
C GLU A 152 -4.02 -21.27 1.02
N THR A 153 -3.04 -22.06 1.48
CA THR A 153 -2.23 -21.73 2.65
C THR A 153 -0.81 -21.40 2.24
N ILE A 154 -0.41 -20.16 2.49
CA ILE A 154 0.98 -19.71 2.40
C ILE A 154 1.59 -19.76 3.80
N ARG A 155 2.65 -20.55 3.96
CA ARG A 155 3.46 -20.63 5.19
C ARG A 155 4.67 -19.73 5.07
N PHE A 156 5.06 -19.10 6.17
CA PHE A 156 6.23 -18.24 6.26
C PHE A 156 7.27 -18.84 7.22
N ASP A 157 8.47 -19.05 6.72
CA ASP A 157 9.60 -19.57 7.47
C ASP A 157 10.52 -18.43 7.89
N TRP A 158 10.93 -18.41 9.16
CA TRP A 158 11.69 -17.30 9.74
C TRP A 158 13.02 -17.76 10.30
N GLN A 159 14.08 -16.99 10.02
CA GLN A 159 15.37 -17.08 10.69
C GLN A 159 15.56 -15.86 11.60
N GLY A 160 15.32 -16.02 12.90
CA GLY A 160 15.26 -14.88 13.82
C GLY A 160 14.15 -13.90 13.40
N LEU A 161 14.47 -12.62 13.21
CA LEU A 161 13.51 -11.62 12.75
C LEU A 161 13.47 -11.44 11.22
N GLN A 162 14.20 -12.26 10.48
CA GLN A 162 14.25 -12.20 9.02
C GLN A 162 13.39 -13.30 8.39
N LEU A 163 12.58 -12.94 7.39
CA LEU A 163 11.84 -13.90 6.59
C LEU A 163 12.83 -14.70 5.75
N ALA A 164 12.89 -16.01 5.95
CA ALA A 164 13.79 -16.93 5.27
C ALA A 164 13.14 -17.54 4.02
N GLY A 165 11.82 -17.68 3.99
CA GLY A 165 11.09 -18.18 2.85
C GLY A 165 9.58 -18.16 3.02
N GLU A 166 8.89 -18.43 1.93
CA GLU A 166 7.45 -18.70 1.91
C GLU A 166 7.15 -19.90 1.02
N GLN A 167 6.10 -20.65 1.35
CA GLN A 167 5.67 -21.85 0.62
C GLN A 167 4.16 -21.87 0.51
N SER A 168 3.63 -22.07 -0.71
CA SER A 168 2.20 -22.27 -0.95
C SER A 168 1.88 -23.77 -1.01
N ASP A 169 0.75 -24.17 -0.44
CA ASP A 169 0.24 -25.55 -0.58
C ASP A 169 -0.29 -25.86 -2.00
N ARG A 170 -0.41 -24.84 -2.87
CA ARG A 170 -0.80 -24.98 -4.28
C ARG A 170 0.37 -25.00 -5.25
N GLU A 171 1.48 -24.38 -4.86
CA GLU A 171 2.70 -24.29 -5.65
C GLU A 171 3.88 -24.75 -4.76
N PRO A 172 4.03 -26.07 -4.56
CA PRO A 172 5.03 -26.65 -3.66
C PRO A 172 6.45 -26.60 -4.22
#